data_AF-A7KVC1-F1
#
_entry.id   AF-A7KVC1-F1
#
_cell.length_a   1.000
_cell.length_b   1.000
_cell.length_c   1.000
_cell.angle_alpha   90.00
_cell.angle_beta   90.00
_cell.angle_gamma   90.00
#
_symmetry.space_group_name_H-M   'P 1'
#
loop_
_entity.id
_entity.type
_entity.pdbx_description
1 polymer ?
#
loop_
_entity_poly.entity_id
_entity_poly.type
_entity_poly.pdbx_seq_one_letter_code
_entity_poly.pdbx_strand_id
1 'polypeptide(L)'
;DKYRSITVRVFEDGKNLLSFDVQTNKKKVTAQELDYLTRHYLVKNKKLYEFNNSPYETGYIKFIESENSFWYDMMPAPGDKFDQSKYLMMYND
;
A
#
# COMPACT_ATOMS: atom_id res chain seq x y z
N ASP A 1 20.36 7.54 -14.18
CA ASP A 1 20.40 6.10 -13.81
C ASP A 1 20.47 5.83 -12.29
N LYS A 2 20.06 6.76 -11.41
CA LYS A 2 20.05 6.53 -9.96
C LYS A 2 18.62 6.29 -9.47
N TYR A 3 18.46 5.38 -8.52
CA TYR A 3 17.21 5.19 -7.79
C TYR A 3 16.88 6.42 -6.96
N ARG A 4 15.58 6.71 -6.83
CA ARG A 4 15.02 7.69 -5.93
C ARG A 4 14.26 6.97 -4.82
N SER A 5 14.52 7.34 -3.57
CA SER A 5 13.76 6.88 -2.42
C SER A 5 12.48 7.71 -2.27
N ILE A 6 11.39 7.03 -1.92
CA ILE A 6 10.11 7.62 -1.53
C ILE A 6 9.80 7.08 -0.13
N THR A 7 9.69 7.99 0.84
CA THR A 7 9.45 7.62 2.24
C THR A 7 7.97 7.33 2.47
N VAL A 8 7.69 6.15 3.01
CA VAL A 8 6.40 5.70 3.49
C VAL A 8 6.32 5.94 5.00
N ARG A 9 5.25 6.59 5.47
CA ARG A 9 4.97 6.78 6.90
C ARG A 9 3.76 5.93 7.27
N VAL A 10 3.93 5.05 8.25
CA VAL A 10 2.91 4.08 8.65
C VAL A 10 2.33 4.49 9.99
N PHE A 11 1.02 4.69 10.01
CA PHE A 11 0.28 5.08 11.19
C PHE A 11 -0.56 3.91 11.69
N GLU A 12 -0.42 3.58 12.97
CA GLU A 12 -1.28 2.63 13.68
C GLU A 12 -2.00 3.40 14.78
N ASP A 13 -3.33 3.35 14.78
CA ASP A 13 -4.19 4.09 15.73
C ASP A 13 -3.81 5.57 15.87
N GLY A 14 -3.52 6.21 14.73
CA GLY A 14 -3.14 7.63 14.65
C GLY A 14 -1.69 7.95 15.02
N LYS A 15 -0.88 6.98 15.44
CA LYS A 15 0.53 7.17 15.81
C LYS A 15 1.44 6.71 14.68
N ASN A 16 2.38 7.57 14.27
CA ASN A 16 3.43 7.19 13.32
C ASN A 16 4.37 6.18 13.99
N LEU A 17 4.19 4.89 13.72
CA LEU A 17 4.94 3.81 14.35
C LEU A 17 6.25 3.52 13.61
N LEU A 18 6.23 3.62 12.28
CA LEU A 18 7.34 3.26 11.42
C LEU A 18 7.41 4.17 10.21
N SER A 19 8.63 4.40 9.71
CA SER A 19 8.83 4.92 8.37
C SER A 19 9.92 4.11 7.67
N PHE A 20 9.74 3.89 6.37
CA PHE A 20 10.69 3.17 5.54
C PHE A 20 10.67 3.73 4.12
N ASP A 21 11.71 3.46 3.34
CA ASP A 21 11.79 3.91 1.95
C ASP A 21 11.46 2.77 0.98
N VAL A 22 10.67 3.10 -0.05
CA VAL A 22 10.60 2.32 -1.28
C VAL A 22 11.44 3.02 -2.35
N GLN A 23 11.99 2.28 -3.30
CA GLN A 23 12.89 2.83 -4.31
C GLN A 23 12.39 2.53 -5.72
N THR A 24 12.49 3.52 -6.59
CA THR A 24 12.26 3.36 -8.04
C THR A 24 13.28 4.18 -8.82
N ASN A 25 13.67 3.71 -10.01
CA ASN A 25 14.52 4.46 -10.93
C ASN A 25 13.70 5.18 -12.02
N LYS A 26 12.36 5.06 -11.99
CA LYS A 26 11.46 5.68 -12.95
C LYS A 26 11.21 7.15 -12.61
N LYS A 27 11.17 8.00 -13.63
CA LYS A 27 10.78 9.42 -13.48
C LYS A 27 9.28 9.58 -13.22
N LYS A 28 8.47 8.80 -13.93
CA LYS A 28 7.02 8.63 -13.73
C LYS A 28 6.79 7.17 -13.35
N VAL A 29 6.25 6.93 -12.17
CA VAL A 29 6.02 5.59 -11.62
C VAL A 29 4.52 5.43 -11.39
N THR A 30 3.99 4.23 -11.60
CA THR A 30 2.57 3.98 -11.36
C THR A 30 2.32 3.86 -9.86
N ALA A 31 1.11 4.25 -9.42
CA ALA A 31 0.70 4.03 -8.04
C ALA A 31 0.76 2.54 -7.66
N GLN A 32 0.42 1.65 -8.62
CA GLN A 32 0.48 0.21 -8.45
C GLN A 32 1.88 -0.30 -8.07
N GLU A 33 2.95 0.22 -8.69
CA GLU A 33 4.33 -0.19 -8.34
C GLU A 33 4.67 0.20 -6.91
N LEU A 34 4.35 1.44 -6.52
CA LEU A 34 4.61 1.95 -5.17
C LEU A 34 3.74 1.24 -4.12
N ASP A 35 2.48 0.93 -4.45
CA ASP A 35 1.58 0.19 -3.57
C ASP A 35 2.09 -1.24 -3.34
N TYR A 36 2.46 -1.96 -4.41
CA TYR A 36 3.06 -3.29 -4.30
C TYR A 36 4.32 -3.30 -3.42
N LEU A 37 5.25 -2.36 -3.64
CA LEU A 37 6.49 -2.29 -2.84
C LEU A 37 6.19 -2.00 -1.36
N THR A 38 5.26 -1.09 -1.09
CA THR A 38 4.80 -0.74 0.26
C THR A 38 4.17 -1.94 0.97
N ARG A 39 3.15 -2.56 0.36
CA ARG A 39 2.45 -3.70 0.96
C ARG A 39 3.36 -4.92 1.10
N HIS A 40 4.26 -5.16 0.17
CA HIS A 40 5.23 -6.26 0.27
C HIS A 40 6.14 -6.11 1.49
N TYR A 41 6.61 -4.89 1.76
CA TYR A 41 7.36 -4.61 2.98
C TYR A 41 6.51 -4.87 4.23
N LEU A 42 5.27 -4.39 4.24
CA LEU A 42 4.36 -4.51 5.40
C LEU A 42 3.92 -5.96 5.65
N VAL A 43 3.70 -6.77 4.62
CA VAL A 43 3.45 -8.22 4.78
C VAL A 43 4.63 -8.89 5.46
N LYS A 44 5.87 -8.61 5.01
CA LYS A 44 7.07 -9.24 5.57
C LYS A 44 7.42 -8.82 7.00
N ASN A 45 7.25 -7.53 7.33
CA ASN A 45 7.75 -6.97 8.58
C ASN A 45 6.66 -6.71 9.62
N LYS A 46 5.41 -6.61 9.18
CA LYS A 46 4.25 -6.22 10.00
C LYS A 46 3.07 -7.17 9.88
N LYS A 47 3.21 -8.26 9.10
CA LYS A 47 2.16 -9.26 8.91
C LYS A 47 0.85 -8.64 8.41
N LEU A 48 0.93 -7.63 7.53
CA LEU A 48 -0.25 -6.93 6.99
C LEU A 48 -1.33 -7.90 6.49
N TYR A 49 -0.93 -8.98 5.83
CA TYR A 49 -1.80 -10.12 5.53
C TYR A 49 -1.11 -11.40 5.99
N GLU A 50 -1.83 -12.23 6.73
CA GLU A 50 -1.46 -13.61 7.06
C GLU A 50 -2.40 -14.57 6.31
N PHE A 51 -2.14 -15.88 6.41
CA PHE A 51 -2.89 -16.89 5.64
C PHE A 51 -4.42 -16.85 5.92
N ASN A 52 -4.83 -16.58 7.17
CA ASN A 52 -6.23 -16.65 7.59
C ASN A 52 -6.78 -15.33 8.16
N ASN A 53 -5.95 -14.31 8.35
CA ASN A 53 -6.34 -13.09 9.05
C ASN A 53 -5.38 -11.93 8.74
N SER A 54 -5.71 -10.76 9.27
CA SER A 54 -4.80 -9.63 9.44
C SER A 54 -4.86 -9.21 10.92
N PRO A 55 -3.74 -8.74 11.51
CA PRO A 55 -3.79 -8.09 12.83
C PRO A 55 -4.46 -6.70 12.76
N TYR A 56 -4.75 -6.19 11.57
CA TYR A 56 -5.39 -4.89 11.35
C TYR A 56 -6.84 -5.08 10.89
N GLU A 57 -7.76 -4.35 11.52
CA GLU A 57 -9.18 -4.34 11.13
C GLU A 57 -9.42 -3.53 9.84
N THR A 58 -8.68 -2.43 9.69
CA THR A 58 -8.77 -1.54 8.52
C THR A 58 -7.39 -1.08 8.10
N GLY A 59 -7.27 -0.59 6.87
CA GLY A 59 -6.07 0.06 6.41
C GLY A 59 -6.29 0.69 5.04
N TYR A 60 -5.68 1.84 4.80
CA TYR A 60 -5.63 2.46 3.48
C TYR A 60 -4.21 2.95 3.19
N ILE A 61 -3.83 2.96 1.93
CA ILE A 61 -2.61 3.62 1.45
C ILE A 61 -3.01 4.91 0.74
N LYS A 62 -2.41 6.03 1.14
CA LYS A 62 -2.69 7.36 0.55
C LYS A 62 -1.45 7.89 -0.16
N PHE A 63 -1.66 8.33 -1.40
CA PHE A 63 -0.65 8.97 -2.22
C PHE A 63 -0.91 10.47 -2.26
N ILE A 64 0.16 11.27 -2.18
CA ILE A 64 0.09 12.73 -2.18
C ILE A 64 1.14 13.22 -3.18
N GLU A 65 0.69 13.96 -4.19
CA GLU A 65 1.55 14.61 -5.18
C GLU A 65 1.13 16.08 -5.29
N SER A 66 1.94 16.98 -4.71
CA SER A 66 1.61 18.41 -4.59
C SER A 66 0.24 18.61 -3.91
N GLU A 67 -0.73 19.23 -4.58
CA GLU A 67 -2.09 19.48 -4.06
C GLU A 67 -3.05 18.29 -4.30
N ASN A 68 -2.65 17.29 -5.07
CA ASN A 68 -3.50 16.14 -5.41
C ASN A 68 -3.26 14.98 -4.43
N SER A 69 -4.33 14.28 -4.06
CA SER A 69 -4.21 13.04 -3.29
C SER A 69 -5.32 12.05 -3.62
N PHE A 70 -5.00 10.77 -3.51
CA PHE A 70 -5.94 9.65 -3.65
C PHE A 70 -5.50 8.51 -2.73
N TRP A 71 -6.38 7.53 -2.51
CA TRP A 71 -6.10 6.41 -1.62
C TRP A 71 -6.75 5.12 -2.12
N TYR A 72 -6.17 3.98 -1.73
CA TYR A 72 -6.73 2.65 -1.94
C TYR A 72 -7.01 1.99 -0.60
N ASP A 73 -8.19 1.37 -0.47
CA ASP A 73 -8.49 0.47 0.63
C ASP A 73 -7.57 -0.76 0.53
N MET A 74 -6.99 -1.18 1.65
CA MET A 74 -6.07 -2.32 1.71
C MET A 74 -6.77 -3.62 2.10
N MET A 75 -7.99 -3.57 2.65
CA MET A 75 -8.71 -4.76 3.09
C MET A 75 -9.65 -5.29 2.00
N PRO A 76 -9.90 -6.61 1.96
CA PRO A 76 -10.91 -7.16 1.06
C PRO A 76 -12.31 -6.68 1.45
N ALA A 77 -13.21 -6.62 0.48
CA ALA A 77 -14.63 -6.43 0.77
C ALA A 77 -15.16 -7.54 1.69
N PRO A 78 -16.17 -7.27 2.53
CA PRO A 78 -16.76 -8.29 3.39
C PRO A 78 -17.36 -9.43 2.56
N GLY A 79 -17.24 -10.66 3.07
CA GLY A 79 -17.74 -11.87 2.42
C GLY A 79 -16.89 -13.09 2.73
N ASP A 80 -17.30 -14.24 2.17
CA ASP A 80 -16.59 -15.52 2.28
C ASP A 80 -15.52 -15.72 1.20
N LYS A 81 -15.52 -14.85 0.17
CA LYS A 81 -14.66 -14.96 -1.01
C LYS A 81 -14.02 -13.62 -1.37
N PHE A 82 -12.77 -13.68 -1.74
CA PHE A 82 -12.03 -12.55 -2.29
C PHE A 82 -11.93 -12.66 -3.81
N ASP A 83 -12.50 -11.68 -4.52
CA ASP A 83 -12.38 -11.56 -5.98
C ASP A 83 -11.14 -10.72 -6.33
N GLN A 84 -10.06 -11.43 -6.69
CA GLN A 84 -8.79 -10.82 -7.06
C GLN A 84 -8.90 -9.93 -8.31
N SER A 85 -9.66 -10.36 -9.33
CA SER A 85 -9.80 -9.61 -10.58
C SER A 85 -10.51 -8.29 -10.33
N LYS A 86 -11.59 -8.32 -9.55
CA LYS A 86 -12.34 -7.12 -9.19
C LYS A 86 -11.52 -6.17 -8.34
N TYR A 87 -10.74 -6.69 -7.39
CA TYR A 87 -9.89 -5.88 -6.53
C TYR A 87 -8.77 -5.18 -7.30
N LEU A 88 -8.07 -5.92 -8.17
CA LEU A 88 -6.97 -5.37 -8.97
C LEU A 88 -7.43 -4.48 -10.13
N MET A 89 -8.73 -4.49 -10.46
CA MET A 89 -9.30 -3.61 -11.47
C MET A 89 -9.17 -2.13 -11.10
N MET A 90 -8.93 -1.78 -9.82
CA MET A 90 -8.68 -0.40 -9.42
C MET A 90 -7.39 0.22 -10.01
N TYR A 91 -6.50 -0.59 -10.59
CA TYR A 91 -5.28 -0.12 -11.26
C TYR A 91 -5.41 0.01 -12.78
N ASN A 92 -6.64 -0.04 -13.31
CA ASN A 92 -6.88 0.00 -14.76
C ASN A 92 -7.13 1.42 -15.31
N ASP A 93 -6.82 2.45 -14.53
CA ASP A 93 -7.01 3.86 -14.85
C ASP A 93 -6.07 4.40 -15.94
#